data_AF-A0A942UZX9-F1
#
_entry.id   AF-A0A942UZX9-F1
#
_cell.length_a   1.000
_cell.length_b   1.000
_cell.length_c   1.000
_cell.angle_alpha   90.00
_cell.angle_beta   90.00
_cell.angle_gamma   90.00
#
_symmetry.space_group_name_H-M   'P 1'
#
loop_
_entity.id
_entity.type
_entity.pdbx_description
1 polymer ?
#
loop_
_entity_poly.entity_id
_entity_poly.type
_entity_poly.pdbx_seq_one_letter_code
_entity_poly.pdbx_strand_id
1 'polypeptide(L)' 'MATIVENIHGRRSIRISTDDIISIIKEYQIVACESGSYREIREKLDKKDLYIPEDL' A
#
# COMPACT_ATOMS: atom_id res chain seq x y z
N MET A 1 11.53 2.41 -0.97
CA MET A 1 12.30 2.01 0.21
C MET A 1 11.61 2.46 1.49
N ALA A 2 11.10 1.46 2.21
CA ALA A 2 10.27 1.62 3.39
C ALA A 2 11.13 1.49 4.69
N THR A 3 11.07 2.43 5.63
CA THR A 3 11.87 2.40 6.89
C THR A 3 10.97 2.48 8.12
N ILE A 4 11.14 1.59 9.11
CA ILE A 4 10.41 1.67 10.38
C ILE A 4 10.98 2.80 11.25
N VAL A 5 10.11 3.73 11.63
CA VAL A 5 10.36 4.81 12.59
C VAL A 5 9.50 4.54 13.82
N GLU A 6 10.13 4.28 14.95
CA GLU A 6 9.43 4.14 16.23
C GLU A 6 9.17 5.52 16.84
N ASN A 7 7.90 5.84 17.08
CA ASN A 7 7.52 7.01 17.88
C ASN A 7 7.65 6.67 19.37
N ILE A 8 8.02 7.64 20.21
CA ILE A 8 8.06 7.56 21.69
C ILE A 8 6.77 7.00 22.34
N HIS A 9 5.64 6.95 21.60
CA HIS A 9 4.37 6.36 22.04
C HIS A 9 4.15 4.90 21.57
N GLY A 10 5.18 4.21 21.06
CA GLY A 10 5.09 2.81 20.63
C GLY A 10 4.37 2.57 19.29
N ARG A 11 4.05 3.63 18.54
CA ARG A 11 3.54 3.51 17.17
C ARG A 11 4.71 3.38 16.20
N ARG A 12 4.73 2.28 15.44
CA ARG A 12 5.64 2.06 14.31
C ARG A 12 5.08 2.78 13.08
N SER A 13 5.81 3.74 12.57
CA SER A 13 5.52 4.43 11.32
C SER A 13 6.46 3.93 10.25
N ILE A 14 5.95 3.58 9.08
CA ILE A 14 6.81 3.19 7.96
C ILE A 14 7.00 4.43 7.09
N ARG A 15 8.25 4.92 6.97
CA ARG A 15 8.61 5.96 6.00
C ARG A 15 8.66 5.31 4.64
N ILE A 16 7.74 5.66 3.74
CA ILE A 16 7.63 5.09 2.40
C ILE A 16 8.32 6.04 1.39
N SER A 17 9.04 5.52 0.39
CA SER A 17 9.64 6.37 -0.66
C SER A 17 8.61 6.73 -1.74
N THR A 18 8.90 7.78 -2.52
CA THR A 18 8.04 8.18 -3.65
C THR A 18 7.82 7.04 -4.65
N ASP A 19 8.86 6.26 -4.96
CA ASP A 19 8.77 5.11 -5.87
C ASP A 19 7.82 4.02 -5.35
N ASP A 20 7.85 3.72 -4.04
CA ASP A 20 6.92 2.75 -3.45
C ASP A 20 5.48 3.25 -3.55
N ILE A 21 5.25 4.54 -3.28
CA ILE A 21 3.91 5.15 -3.42
C ILE A 21 3.42 4.99 -4.86
N ILE A 22 4.27 5.28 -5.84
CA ILE A 22 3.94 5.12 -7.26
C ILE A 22 3.65 3.64 -7.59
N SER A 23 4.41 2.71 -7.02
CA SER A 23 4.19 1.27 -7.20
C SER A 23 2.82 0.82 -6.66
N ILE A 24 2.45 1.24 -5.44
CA ILE A 24 1.14 0.94 -4.83
C ILE A 24 0.01 1.50 -5.69
N ILE A 25 0.14 2.74 -6.16
CA ILE A 25 -0.88 3.40 -6.99
C ILE A 25 -1.07 2.64 -8.30
N LYS A 26 0.01 2.19 -8.96
CA LYS A 26 -0.08 1.40 -10.19
C LYS A 26 -0.83 0.09 -9.97
N GLU A 27 -0.51 -0.64 -8.91
CA GLU A 27 -1.19 -1.91 -8.61
C GLU A 27 -2.67 -1.68 -8.25
N TYR A 28 -2.97 -0.63 -7.49
CA TYR A 28 -4.34 -0.22 -7.21
C TYR A 28 -5.11 0.10 -8.50
N GLN A 29 -4.51 0.86 -9.42
CA GLN A 29 -5.14 1.24 -10.69
C GLN A 29 -5.46 0.02 -11.55
N ILE A 30 -4.57 -0.99 -11.58
CA ILE A 30 -4.82 -2.26 -12.29
C ILE A 30 -6.05 -2.96 -11.70
N VAL A 31 -6.16 -3.04 -10.37
CA VAL A 31 -7.28 -3.70 -9.69
C VAL A 31 -8.59 -2.90 -9.85
N ALA A 32 -8.49 -1.56 -9.82
CA ALA A 32 -9.63 -0.67 -9.87
C ALA A 32 -10.18 -0.45 -11.29
N CYS A 33 -9.39 -0.71 -12.35
CA CYS A 33 -9.71 -0.36 -13.75
C CYS A 33 -11.07 -0.87 -14.24
N GLU A 34 -11.53 -2.01 -13.72
CA GLU A 34 -12.80 -2.65 -14.12
C GLU A 34 -13.84 -2.68 -13.00
N SER A 35 -13.72 -1.81 -12.01
CA SER A 35 -14.65 -1.78 -10.87
C SER A 35 -15.59 -0.59 -10.97
N GLY A 36 -16.90 -0.85 -10.87
CA GLY A 36 -17.95 0.18 -10.97
C GLY A 36 -18.27 0.85 -9.64
N SER A 37 -17.77 0.31 -8.51
CA SER A 37 -18.01 0.86 -7.18
C SER A 37 -16.85 0.64 -6.21
N TYR A 38 -16.78 1.47 -5.17
CA TYR A 38 -15.80 1.31 -4.09
C TYR A 38 -15.97 -0.01 -3.31
N ARG A 39 -17.17 -0.59 -3.29
CA ARG A 39 -17.42 -1.89 -2.64
C ARG A 39 -16.70 -3.01 -3.39
N GLU A 40 -16.84 -3.05 -4.71
CA GLU A 40 -16.15 -4.03 -5.56
C GLU A 40 -14.63 -3.88 -5.48
N ILE A 41 -14.12 -2.64 -5.46
CA ILE A 41 -12.69 -2.38 -5.29
C ILE A 41 -12.20 -2.94 -3.95
N ARG A 42 -12.93 -2.70 -2.85
CA ARG A 42 -12.59 -3.24 -1.53
C ARG A 42 -12.58 -4.77 -1.53
N GLU A 43 -13.59 -5.42 -2.10
CA GLU A 43 -13.65 -6.89 -2.19
C GLU A 43 -12.51 -7.48 -3.04
N LYS A 44 -12.07 -6.78 -4.09
CA LYS A 44 -10.93 -7.21 -4.92
C LYS A 44 -9.59 -7.03 -4.17
N LEU A 45 -9.42 -5.90 -3.46
CA LEU A 45 -8.21 -5.64 -2.68
C LEU A 45 -8.10 -6.55 -1.46
N ASP A 46 -9.21 -6.92 -0.82
CA ASP A 46 -9.22 -7.83 0.34
C ASP A 46 -8.74 -9.25 -0.02
N LYS A 47 -8.79 -9.62 -1.31
CA LYS A 47 -8.30 -10.90 -1.84
C LYS A 47 -6.84 -10.86 -2.30
N LYS A 48 -6.18 -9.69 -2.24
CA LYS A 48 -4.81 -9.48 -2.71
C LYS A 48 -3.96 -8.92 -1.57
N ASP A 49 -2.92 -9.66 -1.20
CA ASP A 49 -1.90 -9.11 -0.31
C ASP A 49 -0.94 -8.19 -1.10
N LEU A 50 -0.84 -6.93 -0.66
CA LEU A 50 0.10 -5.94 -1.21
C LEU A 50 1.28 -5.81 -0.26
N TYR A 51 2.48 -6.06 -0.77
CA TYR A 51 3.72 -5.98 0.01
C TYR A 51 4.59 -4.85 -0.53
N ILE A 52 5.19 -4.08 0.38
CA ILE A 52 6.23 -3.10 0.06
C ILE A 52 7.53 -3.63 0.66
N PRO A 53 8.62 -3.70 -0.13
CA PRO A 53 9.91 -4.12 0.40
C PRO A 53 10.45 -3.10 1.41
N GLU A 54 10.93 -3.59 2.54
CA GLU A 54 11.69 -2.80 3.51
C GLU A 54 13.08 -2.47 2.95
N ASP A 55 13.59 -1.29 3.29
CA ASP A 55 14.99 -0.93 3.10
C ASP A 55 15.77 -1.36 4.35
N LEU A 56 16.72 -2.29 4.18
CA LEU A 56 17.55 -2.88 5.25
C LEU A 56 18.79 -2.02 5.55
#